data_AF-A0A2S6MLP1-F1
#
_entry.id   AF-A0A2S6MLP1-F1
#
_cell.length_a   1.000
_cell.length_b   1.000
_cell.length_c   1.000
_cell.angle_alpha   90.00
_cell.angle_beta   90.00
_cell.angle_gamma   90.00
#
_symmetry.space_group_name_H-M   'P 1'
#
loop_
_entity.id
_entity.type
_entity.pdbx_description
1 polymer ?
#
loop_
_entity_poly.entity_id
_entity_poly.type
_entity_poly.pdbx_seq_one_letter_code
_entity_poly.pdbx_strand_id
1 'polypeptide(L)' 'MRLLALELILSLLDVRGHIPRFDDFRPAPAGTARALAAAIAVFAVLSLAIWATVWLATRLF' A
#
# COMPACT_ATOMS: atom_id res chain seq x y z
N MET A 1 -3.93 24.65 8.57
CA MET A 1 -3.95 23.28 9.13
C MET A 1 -4.54 22.23 8.18
N ARG A 2 -4.49 22.43 6.84
CA ARG A 2 -5.22 21.55 5.88
C ARG A 2 -4.37 20.38 5.35
N LEU A 3 -3.12 20.26 5.78
CA LEU A 3 -2.18 19.27 5.26
C LEU A 3 -1.52 18.43 6.36
N LEU A 4 -1.96 18.52 7.62
CA LEU A 4 -1.34 17.80 8.74
C LEU A 4 -1.29 16.29 8.51
N ALA A 5 -2.36 15.69 7.98
CA ALA A 5 -2.38 14.27 7.65
C ALA A 5 -1.40 13.94 6.53
N LEU A 6 -1.32 14.77 5.50
CA LEU A 6 -0.40 14.57 4.37
C LEU A 6 1.06 14.75 4.81
N GLU A 7 1.35 15.76 5.62
CA GLU A 7 2.68 16.01 6.18
C GLU A 7 3.11 14.91 7.15
N LEU A 8 2.18 14.41 7.99
CA LEU A 8 2.42 13.28 8.86
C LEU A 8 2.71 12.00 8.05
N ILE A 9 1.95 11.75 7.00
CA ILE A 9 2.18 10.61 6.10
C ILE A 9 3.54 10.73 5.43
N LEU A 10 3.88 11.89 4.86
CA LEU A 10 5.17 12.11 4.21
C LEU A 10 6.36 12.06 5.20
N SER A 11 6.14 12.44 6.45
CA SER A 11 7.14 12.35 7.52
C SER A 11 7.31 10.92 8.03
N LEU A 12 6.23 10.16 8.20
CA LEU A 12 6.27 8.74 8.60
C LEU A 12 6.90 7.87 7.52
N LEU A 13 6.67 8.23 6.25
CA LEU A 13 7.26 7.59 5.09
C LEU A 13 8.71 8.06 4.84
N ASP A 14 9.25 8.90 5.74
CA ASP A 14 10.60 9.49 5.75
C ASP A 14 10.96 10.28 4.47
N VAL A 15 9.97 10.67 3.65
CA VAL A 15 10.14 11.26 2.31
C VAL A 15 10.75 12.66 2.33
N ARG A 16 10.64 13.40 3.45
CA ARG A 16 11.13 14.79 3.56
C ARG A 16 12.46 14.97 4.28
N GLY A 17 12.80 14.09 5.23
CA GLY A 17 14.06 14.14 5.99
C GLY A 17 15.15 13.27 5.37
N HIS A 18 14.73 12.21 4.68
CA HIS A 18 15.58 11.30 3.95
C HIS A 18 15.45 11.66 2.46
N ILE A 19 16.36 12.47 1.93
CA ILE A 19 16.75 12.33 0.52
C ILE A 19 17.88 11.29 0.54
N PRO A 20 17.58 9.98 0.55
CA PRO A 20 18.61 8.97 0.41
C PRO A 20 19.28 9.20 -0.94
N ARG A 21 20.59 9.46 -0.91
CA ARG A 21 21.41 9.40 -2.10
C ARG A 21 21.56 7.91 -2.45
N PHE A 22 20.66 7.42 -3.30
CA PHE A 22 20.50 6.03 -3.69
C PHE A 22 21.61 5.49 -4.61
N ASP A 23 22.84 6.02 -4.53
CA ASP A 23 23.95 5.57 -5.38
C ASP A 23 24.34 4.10 -5.05
N ASP A 24 24.06 3.64 -3.82
CA ASP A 24 24.31 2.27 -3.36
C ASP A 24 23.04 1.38 -3.29
N PHE A 25 21.90 1.86 -3.81
CA PHE A 25 20.64 1.12 -3.73
C PHE A 25 20.65 -0.04 -4.72
N ARG A 26 21.19 -1.17 -4.28
CA ARG A 26 21.01 -2.43 -5.00
C ARG A 26 19.52 -2.76 -4.96
N PRO A 27 18.82 -2.83 -6.11
CA PRO A 27 17.41 -3.19 -6.10
C PRO A 27 17.25 -4.50 -5.34
N ALA A 28 16.32 -4.53 -4.38
CA ALA A 28 15.92 -5.77 -3.74
C ALA A 28 15.68 -6.81 -4.85
N PRO A 29 16.12 -8.07 -4.67
CA PRO A 29 16.03 -9.06 -5.73
C PRO A 29 14.62 -9.03 -6.32
N ALA A 30 14.51 -8.81 -7.63
CA ALA A 30 13.24 -8.54 -8.31
C ALA A 30 12.15 -9.57 -8.00
N GLY A 31 12.55 -10.80 -7.64
CA GLY A 31 11.66 -11.86 -7.16
C GLY A 31 10.90 -11.50 -5.88
N THR A 32 11.54 -10.89 -4.88
CA THR A 32 10.90 -10.54 -3.60
C THR A 32 9.89 -9.42 -3.77
N ALA A 33 10.25 -8.36 -4.51
CA ALA A 33 9.33 -7.26 -4.78
C ALA A 33 8.11 -7.74 -5.60
N ARG A 34 8.33 -8.62 -6.58
CA ARG A 34 7.26 -9.21 -7.40
C ARG A 34 6.36 -10.14 -6.59
N ALA A 35 6.92 -10.96 -5.71
CA ALA A 35 6.16 -11.83 -4.82
C ALA A 35 5.31 -11.03 -3.83
N LEU A 36 5.88 -9.97 -3.25
CA LEU A 36 5.16 -9.05 -2.37
C LEU A 36 4.01 -8.35 -3.10
N ALA A 37 4.27 -7.82 -4.30
CA ALA A 37 3.24 -7.20 -5.13
C ALA A 37 2.10 -8.18 -5.45
N ALA A 38 2.44 -9.44 -5.79
CA ALA A 38 1.44 -10.48 -6.04
C ALA A 38 0.62 -10.80 -4.78
N ALA A 39 1.25 -10.91 -3.61
CA ALA A 39 0.56 -11.13 -2.35
C ALA A 39 -0.43 -9.99 -2.04
N ILE A 40 0.01 -8.73 -2.16
CA ILE A 40 -0.84 -7.54 -1.97
C ILE A 40 -2.02 -7.56 -2.94
N ALA A 41 -1.79 -7.88 -4.22
CA ALA A 41 -2.85 -7.97 -5.21
C ALA A 41 -3.90 -9.04 -4.85
N VAL A 42 -3.45 -10.23 -4.41
CA VAL A 42 -4.35 -11.31 -3.96
C VAL A 42 -5.17 -10.86 -2.76
N PHE A 43 -4.55 -10.26 -1.75
CA PHE A 43 -5.28 -9.75 -0.58
C PHE A 43 -6.30 -8.68 -0.96
N ALA A 44 -5.94 -7.73 -1.82
CA ALA A 44 -6.84 -6.67 -2.27
C ALA A 44 -8.08 -7.24 -2.98
N VAL A 45 -7.89 -8.21 -3.88
CA VAL A 45 -8.98 -8.87 -4.60
C VAL A 45 -9.88 -9.64 -3.64
N LEU A 46 -9.32 -10.41 -2.70
CA LEU A 46 -10.10 -11.14 -1.71
C LEU A 46 -10.90 -10.22 -0.79
N SER A 47 -10.27 -9.14 -0.29
CA SER A 47 -10.97 -8.14 0.52
C SER A 47 -12.11 -7.47 -0.24
N LEU A 48 -11.91 -7.14 -1.51
CA LEU A 48 -12.94 -6.53 -2.35
C LEU A 48 -14.10 -7.51 -2.61
N ALA A 49 -13.80 -8.78 -2.86
CA ALA A 49 -14.81 -9.82 -3.05
C ALA A 49 -15.67 -10.02 -1.79
N ILE A 50 -15.04 -10.07 -0.61
CA ILE A 50 -15.75 -10.19 0.67
C ILE A 50 -16.63 -8.95 0.90
N TRP A 51 -16.07 -7.75 0.71
CA TRP A 51 -16.82 -6.50 0.85
C TRP A 51 -18.04 -6.48 -0.08
N ALA A 52 -17.86 -6.83 -1.35
CA ALA A 52 -18.95 -6.87 -2.33
C ALA A 52 -20.02 -7.90 -1.94
N THR A 53 -19.61 -9.06 -1.43
CA THR A 53 -20.54 -10.12 -0.97
C THR A 53 -21.37 -9.65 0.21
N VAL A 54 -20.74 -9.05 1.23
CA VAL A 54 -21.44 -8.49 2.40
C VAL A 54 -22.38 -7.37 1.98
N TRP A 55 -21.90 -6.44 1.15
CA TRP A 55 -22.70 -5.34 0.63
C TRP A 55 -23.94 -5.85 -0.11
N LEU A 56 -23.76 -6.86 -0.98
CA LEU A 56 -24.86 -7.47 -1.71
C LEU A 56 -25.86 -8.13 -0.74
N ALA A 57 -25.39 -8.88 0.26
CA ALA A 57 -26.25 -9.48 1.27
C ALA A 57 -27.10 -8.42 2.00
N THR A 58 -26.50 -7.30 2.43
CA THR A 58 -27.23 -6.21 3.10
C THR A 58 -28.22 -5.45 2.21
N ARG A 59 -28.13 -5.62 0.88
CA ARG A 59 -29.03 -4.98 -0.09
C ARG A 59 -30.19 -5.90 -0.49
N LEU A 60 -30.00 -7.22 -0.36
CA LEU A 60 -30.98 -8.23 -0.78
C LEU A 60 -31.87 -8.71 0.37
N PHE A 61 -31.40 -8.60 1.61
CA PHE A 61 -32.14 -8.92 2.84
C PHE A 61 -32.51 -7.64 3.58
#